data_AF-A0A9P2RWJ1-F1
#
_entry.id   AF-A0A9P2RWJ1-F1
#
_cell.length_a   1.000
_cell.length_b   1.000
_cell.length_c   1.000
_cell.angle_alpha   90.00
_cell.angle_beta   90.00
_cell.angle_gamma   90.00
#
_symmetry.space_group_name_H-M   'P 1'
#
loop_
_entity.id
_entity.type
_entity.pdbx_description
1 polymer ?
#
loop_
_entity_poly.entity_id
_entity_poly.type
_entity_poly.pdbx_seq_one_letter_code
_entity_poly.pdbx_strand_id
1 'polypeptide(L)'
;STSVGLHNVADGKIAKDSRDVVTGGQINTISQEVAKYLGGGTAFIDGAFTGPAYNLSKIEKNGLVTDTTFQDVGKAFEGLDTNIQNVNQRIKEVSEGVAQDSLLWSDEAHAFVARHEKKQEEQGRAVAKQENSKITFLLDGTVSKDSTDAVTGSQLYSVGNALSTYLGGGAKYENGEWIAPSFKVKTIKDDGSTVEDKEYKTVAEALAGVGTSITNVKKEISNEITNVVSDSLVKRDETTNLITIGKEVEGSEINIVNKDGADRTLSGIKAATKDNEAVNKKQLEEHLKDLSTSLQSDESAVVHYDKKEGDETDYTNVTFGKGKASTSVGLHNVADGKIAKDSRDVVTGGQINTIS
;
A
#
# COMPACT_ATOMS: atom_id res chain seq x y z
N SER A 1 83.54 28.01 -94.71
CA SER A 1 83.05 29.28 -95.26
C SER A 1 82.55 30.15 -94.11
N THR A 2 82.71 31.46 -94.18
CA THR A 2 82.05 32.41 -93.27
C THR A 2 80.56 32.47 -93.60
N SER A 3 79.70 32.50 -92.59
CA SER A 3 78.27 32.77 -92.78
C SER A 3 78.08 34.18 -93.35
N VAL A 4 77.17 34.34 -94.32
CA VAL A 4 76.77 35.64 -94.87
C VAL A 4 75.32 35.92 -94.47
N GLY A 5 75.07 37.11 -93.93
CA GLY A 5 73.71 37.57 -93.61
C GLY A 5 72.96 38.00 -94.87
N LEU A 6 71.65 37.72 -94.94
CA LEU A 6 70.76 38.30 -95.93
C LEU A 6 70.07 39.52 -95.31
N HIS A 7 70.24 40.68 -95.93
CA HIS A 7 69.69 41.96 -95.45
C HIS A 7 68.76 42.59 -96.50
N ASN A 8 67.91 43.53 -96.08
CA ASN A 8 66.94 44.23 -96.94
C ASN A 8 65.93 43.30 -97.66
N VAL A 9 65.49 42.26 -96.96
CA VAL A 9 64.48 41.30 -97.44
C VAL A 9 63.10 41.77 -96.95
N ALA A 10 62.13 41.87 -97.85
CA ALA A 10 60.74 42.17 -97.48
C ALA A 10 60.11 41.00 -96.69
N ASP A 11 59.12 41.30 -95.85
CA ASP A 11 58.36 40.28 -95.13
C ASP A 11 57.73 39.28 -96.10
N GLY A 12 58.09 38.01 -95.95
CA GLY A 12 57.56 36.94 -96.77
C GLY A 12 56.11 36.61 -96.41
N LYS A 13 55.33 36.10 -97.36
CA LYS A 13 53.98 35.65 -97.07
C LYS A 13 54.02 34.41 -96.17
N ILE A 14 53.43 34.48 -94.96
CA ILE A 14 53.26 33.32 -94.08
C ILE A 14 51.96 32.61 -94.46
N ALA A 15 52.09 31.57 -95.29
CA ALA A 15 50.98 30.74 -95.72
C ALA A 15 51.46 29.32 -95.99
N LYS A 16 50.53 28.35 -95.98
CA LYS A 16 50.80 26.98 -96.41
C LYS A 16 51.38 27.01 -97.84
N ASP A 17 52.49 26.31 -98.04
CA ASP A 17 53.24 26.19 -99.30
C ASP A 17 54.01 27.45 -99.78
N SER A 18 54.11 28.51 -98.97
CA SER A 18 54.97 29.66 -99.29
C SER A 18 56.44 29.25 -99.39
N ARG A 19 57.17 29.89 -100.33
CA ARG A 19 58.62 29.74 -100.50
C ARG A 19 59.37 31.06 -100.20
N ASP A 20 58.64 32.05 -99.68
CA ASP A 20 59.21 33.34 -99.33
C ASP A 20 60.14 33.22 -98.11
N VAL A 21 61.16 34.07 -98.05
CA VAL A 21 62.03 34.18 -96.88
C VAL A 21 61.25 34.87 -95.75
N VAL A 22 61.28 34.30 -94.54
CA VAL A 22 60.69 34.90 -93.33
C VAL A 22 61.73 35.83 -92.68
N THR A 23 61.32 37.05 -92.33
CA THR A 23 62.22 38.03 -91.70
C THR A 23 62.26 37.88 -90.17
N GLY A 24 63.30 38.43 -89.55
CA GLY A 24 63.38 38.50 -88.08
C GLY A 24 62.24 39.30 -87.44
N GLY A 25 61.68 40.31 -88.16
CA GLY A 25 60.53 41.08 -87.70
C GLY A 25 59.27 40.22 -87.56
N GLN A 26 59.00 39.36 -88.55
CA GLN A 26 57.85 38.45 -88.52
C GLN A 26 57.98 37.40 -87.41
N ILE A 27 59.16 36.82 -87.23
CA ILE A 27 59.45 35.88 -86.12
C ILE A 27 59.26 36.59 -84.78
N ASN A 28 59.79 37.81 -84.64
CA ASN A 28 59.64 38.59 -83.42
C ASN A 28 58.17 38.89 -83.09
N THR A 29 57.36 39.30 -84.06
CA THR A 29 55.91 39.53 -83.85
C THR A 29 55.19 38.25 -83.39
N ILE A 30 55.45 37.11 -84.05
CA ILE A 30 54.86 35.82 -83.64
C ILE A 30 55.30 35.44 -82.23
N SER A 31 56.60 35.56 -81.94
CA SER A 31 57.13 35.21 -80.62
C SER A 31 56.61 36.11 -79.51
N GLN A 32 56.39 37.40 -79.76
CA GLN A 32 55.77 38.32 -78.80
C GLN A 32 54.30 37.94 -78.50
N GLU A 33 53.53 37.55 -79.51
CA GLU A 33 52.15 37.07 -79.29
C GLU A 33 52.12 35.74 -78.52
N VAL A 34 53.04 34.80 -78.82
CA VAL A 34 53.18 33.57 -78.02
C VAL A 34 53.52 33.87 -76.56
N ALA A 35 54.44 34.81 -76.30
CA ALA A 35 54.80 35.23 -74.95
C ALA A 35 53.59 35.80 -74.19
N LYS A 36 52.76 36.61 -74.87
CA LYS A 36 51.53 37.16 -74.33
C LYS A 36 50.50 36.07 -73.99
N TYR A 37 50.34 35.05 -74.82
CA TYR A 37 49.42 33.94 -74.56
C TYR A 37 49.87 33.02 -73.42
N LEU A 38 51.18 32.80 -73.26
CA LEU A 38 51.72 32.08 -72.10
C LEU A 38 51.55 32.91 -70.82
N GLY A 39 51.75 34.23 -70.89
CA GLY A 39 51.65 35.08 -69.71
C GLY A 39 52.72 34.74 -68.68
N GLY A 40 52.42 34.92 -67.39
CA GLY A 40 53.36 34.61 -66.30
C GLY A 40 54.69 35.38 -66.37
N GLY A 41 54.73 36.54 -67.04
CA GLY A 41 55.98 37.28 -67.27
C GLY A 41 56.86 36.75 -68.41
N THR A 42 56.34 35.86 -69.26
CA THR A 42 57.04 35.42 -70.48
C THR A 42 57.26 36.61 -71.41
N ALA A 43 58.45 36.72 -71.98
CA ALA A 43 58.82 37.73 -72.98
C ALA A 43 59.72 37.11 -74.05
N PHE A 44 59.80 37.75 -75.22
CA PHE A 44 60.76 37.39 -76.27
C PHE A 44 61.71 38.57 -76.50
N ILE A 45 62.97 38.40 -76.12
CA ILE A 45 64.00 39.45 -76.11
C ILE A 45 65.23 38.92 -76.85
N ASP A 46 65.73 39.70 -77.81
CA ASP A 46 66.96 39.42 -78.58
C ASP A 46 67.02 38.00 -79.17
N GLY A 47 65.88 37.48 -79.64
CA GLY A 47 65.80 36.18 -80.29
C GLY A 47 65.56 34.99 -79.35
N ALA A 48 65.36 35.23 -78.04
CA ALA A 48 65.15 34.19 -77.04
C ALA A 48 63.91 34.46 -76.16
N PHE A 49 63.25 33.39 -75.70
CA PHE A 49 62.17 33.48 -74.72
C PHE A 49 62.73 33.54 -73.29
N THR A 50 62.15 34.39 -72.46
CA THR A 50 62.16 34.24 -70.99
C THR A 50 60.94 33.40 -70.61
N GLY A 51 61.12 32.29 -69.89
CA GLY A 51 60.01 31.39 -69.53
C GLY A 51 58.97 32.04 -68.59
N PRO A 52 57.76 31.47 -68.48
CA PRO A 52 56.74 31.95 -67.55
C PRO A 52 57.10 31.60 -66.11
N ALA A 53 56.59 32.38 -65.16
CA ALA A 53 56.58 32.09 -63.74
C ALA A 53 55.12 32.14 -63.23
N TYR A 54 54.50 30.97 -63.09
CA TYR A 54 53.16 30.84 -62.53
C TYR A 54 53.23 30.65 -61.02
N ASN A 55 52.92 31.69 -60.26
CA ASN A 55 52.84 31.63 -58.80
C ASN A 55 51.46 31.12 -58.40
N LEU A 56 51.40 29.90 -57.88
CA LEU A 56 50.19 29.26 -57.39
C LEU A 56 50.35 28.91 -55.92
N SER A 57 49.24 28.84 -55.20
CA SER A 57 49.24 28.21 -53.89
C SER A 57 49.44 26.70 -54.05
N LYS A 58 50.09 26.07 -53.07
CA LYS A 58 50.24 24.63 -52.91
C LYS A 58 49.60 24.26 -51.58
N ILE A 59 48.60 23.39 -51.64
CA ILE A 59 47.87 22.87 -50.49
C ILE A 59 48.44 21.49 -50.19
N GLU A 60 49.07 21.33 -49.02
CA GLU A 60 49.54 20.03 -48.55
C GLU A 60 48.39 19.18 -48.00
N LYS A 61 48.63 17.86 -47.83
CA LYS A 61 47.61 16.92 -47.34
C LYS A 61 47.06 17.29 -45.95
N ASN A 62 47.89 17.86 -45.08
CA ASN A 62 47.48 18.35 -43.76
C ASN A 62 46.70 19.68 -43.82
N GLY A 63 46.58 20.29 -44.99
CA GLY A 63 45.89 21.55 -45.20
C GLY A 63 46.74 22.80 -45.11
N LEU A 64 48.05 22.68 -44.89
CA LEU A 64 48.94 23.82 -44.92
C LEU A 64 49.01 24.39 -46.34
N VAL A 65 48.88 25.71 -46.44
CA VAL A 65 48.97 26.44 -47.71
C VAL A 65 50.33 27.12 -47.78
N THR A 66 51.05 26.89 -48.88
CA THR A 66 52.34 27.51 -49.19
C THR A 66 52.33 28.07 -50.60
N ASP A 67 53.23 28.99 -50.93
CA ASP A 67 53.36 29.48 -52.31
C ASP A 67 54.37 28.63 -53.09
N THR A 68 54.11 28.41 -54.37
CA THR A 68 55.03 27.72 -55.27
C THR A 68 55.01 28.34 -56.67
N THR A 69 56.14 28.29 -57.36
CA THR A 69 56.29 28.87 -58.70
C THR A 69 56.58 27.76 -59.71
N PHE A 70 55.76 27.68 -60.76
CA PHE A 70 55.96 26.76 -61.88
C PHE A 70 56.47 27.50 -63.10
N GLN A 71 57.42 26.88 -63.81
CA GLN A 71 58.11 27.49 -64.96
C GLN A 71 57.52 27.09 -66.33
N ASP A 72 56.45 26.30 -66.32
CA ASP A 72 55.74 25.86 -67.51
C ASP A 72 54.26 25.57 -67.20
N VAL A 73 53.43 25.59 -68.24
CA VAL A 73 51.97 25.45 -68.13
C VAL A 73 51.59 24.04 -67.64
N GLY A 74 52.31 23.00 -68.09
CA GLY A 74 52.04 21.62 -67.72
C GLY A 74 52.18 21.40 -66.22
N LYS A 75 53.32 21.79 -65.65
CA LYS A 75 53.58 21.68 -64.20
C LYS A 75 52.65 22.56 -63.37
N ALA A 76 52.26 23.74 -63.87
CA ALA A 76 51.27 24.57 -63.19
C ALA A 76 49.92 23.86 -63.07
N PHE A 77 49.47 23.19 -64.13
CA PHE A 77 48.26 22.38 -64.11
C PHE A 77 48.40 21.10 -63.25
N GLU A 78 49.55 20.42 -63.29
CA GLU A 78 49.83 19.29 -62.38
C GLU A 78 49.79 19.73 -60.90
N GLY A 79 50.30 20.93 -60.60
CA GLY A 79 50.21 21.55 -59.27
C GLY A 79 48.77 21.84 -58.85
N LEU A 80 47.96 22.41 -59.75
CA LEU A 80 46.54 22.65 -59.50
C LEU A 80 45.75 21.34 -59.31
N ASP A 81 46.00 20.33 -60.14
CA ASP A 81 45.40 19.00 -60.00
C ASP A 81 45.74 18.37 -58.65
N THR A 82 47.02 18.44 -58.25
CA THR A 82 47.46 18.00 -56.92
C THR A 82 46.72 18.72 -55.80
N ASN A 83 46.51 20.04 -55.92
CA ASN A 83 45.73 20.80 -54.93
C ASN A 83 44.29 20.31 -54.86
N ILE A 84 43.62 20.10 -56.00
CA ILE A 84 42.24 19.62 -56.06
C ILE A 84 42.14 18.24 -55.40
N GLN A 85 43.08 17.33 -55.68
CA GLN A 85 43.15 16.02 -55.03
C GLN A 85 43.32 16.14 -53.51
N ASN A 86 44.23 17.00 -53.05
CA ASN A 86 44.45 17.20 -51.61
C ASN A 86 43.23 17.82 -50.92
N VAL A 87 42.55 18.78 -51.57
CA VAL A 87 41.31 19.38 -51.05
C VAL A 87 40.19 18.33 -50.96
N ASN A 88 39.98 17.54 -52.01
CA ASN A 88 38.98 16.48 -52.01
C ASN A 88 39.24 15.43 -50.90
N GLN A 89 40.50 15.05 -50.71
CA GLN A 89 40.88 14.13 -49.63
C GLN A 89 40.59 14.71 -48.24
N ARG A 90 40.91 15.99 -48.01
CA ARG A 90 40.58 16.66 -46.74
C ARG A 90 39.08 16.78 -46.50
N ILE A 91 38.30 17.07 -47.54
CA ILE A 91 36.83 17.11 -47.44
C ILE A 91 36.30 15.73 -47.01
N LYS A 92 36.83 14.66 -47.59
CA LYS A 92 36.48 13.29 -47.20
C LYS A 92 36.83 13.01 -45.74
N GLU A 93 38.06 13.32 -45.32
CA GLU A 93 38.52 13.12 -43.93
C GLU A 93 37.68 13.91 -42.92
N VAL A 94 37.36 15.16 -43.21
CA VAL A 94 36.49 15.99 -42.37
C VAL A 94 35.08 15.40 -42.31
N SER A 95 34.52 14.97 -43.45
CA SER A 95 33.19 14.36 -43.51
C SER A 95 33.12 13.06 -42.71
N GLU A 96 34.14 12.20 -42.80
CA GLU A 96 34.23 10.94 -42.05
C GLU A 96 34.42 11.21 -40.55
N GLY A 97 35.25 12.18 -40.18
CA GLY A 97 35.47 12.56 -38.78
C GLY A 97 34.23 13.13 -38.12
N VAL A 98 33.52 14.05 -38.78
CA VAL A 98 32.24 14.60 -38.28
C VAL A 98 31.20 13.50 -38.10
N ALA A 99 31.13 12.53 -39.02
CA ALA A 99 30.19 11.42 -38.91
C ALA A 99 30.48 10.51 -37.70
N GLN A 100 31.74 10.33 -37.30
CA GLN A 100 32.10 9.47 -36.16
C GLN A 100 31.70 10.07 -34.80
N ASP A 101 31.87 11.37 -34.63
CA ASP A 101 31.67 12.04 -33.33
C ASP A 101 30.25 12.63 -33.14
N SER A 102 29.41 12.58 -34.18
CA SER A 102 28.06 13.19 -34.16
C SER A 102 26.98 12.23 -33.68
N LEU A 103 25.95 12.79 -33.03
CA LEU A 103 24.66 12.11 -32.88
C LEU A 103 23.93 12.10 -34.22
N LEU A 104 24.01 10.99 -34.94
CA LEU A 104 23.43 10.86 -36.27
C LEU A 104 22.01 10.29 -36.23
N TRP A 105 21.20 10.72 -37.18
CA TRP A 105 19.93 10.06 -37.49
C TRP A 105 20.20 8.70 -38.12
N SER A 106 19.54 7.66 -37.61
CA SER A 106 19.52 6.33 -38.19
C SER A 106 18.19 6.12 -38.89
N ASP A 107 18.23 5.88 -40.20
CA ASP A 107 17.05 5.54 -40.99
C ASP A 107 16.47 4.17 -40.59
N GLU A 108 17.30 3.24 -40.15
CA GLU A 108 16.86 1.93 -39.66
C GLU A 108 16.11 2.05 -38.33
N ALA A 109 16.65 2.85 -37.38
CA ALA A 109 16.01 3.04 -36.08
C ALA A 109 14.91 4.12 -36.10
N HIS A 110 14.81 4.90 -37.18
CA HIS A 110 14.01 6.12 -37.27
C HIS A 110 14.21 7.06 -36.07
N ALA A 111 15.46 7.26 -35.64
CA ALA A 111 15.82 8.05 -34.47
C ALA A 111 17.27 8.56 -34.52
N PHE A 112 17.57 9.58 -33.72
CA PHE A 112 18.96 9.91 -33.38
C PHE A 112 19.56 8.81 -32.50
N VAL A 113 20.72 8.26 -32.89
CA VAL A 113 21.35 7.14 -32.18
C VAL A 113 22.59 7.60 -31.42
N ALA A 114 22.58 7.42 -30.11
CA ALA A 114 23.73 7.63 -29.23
C ALA A 114 24.61 6.38 -29.14
N ARG A 115 25.04 5.84 -30.29
CA ARG A 115 25.97 4.70 -30.36
C ARG A 115 27.33 5.16 -30.82
N HIS A 116 28.39 4.72 -30.14
CA HIS A 116 29.75 5.05 -30.51
C HIS A 116 30.54 3.76 -30.79
N GLU A 117 31.39 3.79 -31.81
CA GLU A 117 32.30 2.69 -32.09
C GLU A 117 33.44 2.71 -31.08
N LYS A 118 33.65 1.60 -30.38
CA LYS A 118 34.88 1.33 -29.65
C LYS A 118 35.68 0.31 -30.44
N LYS A 119 36.93 0.65 -30.73
CA LYS A 119 37.91 -0.32 -31.20
C LYS A 119 38.31 -1.19 -30.01
N GLN A 120 37.95 -2.47 -30.06
CA GLN A 120 38.38 -3.46 -29.09
C GLN A 120 39.31 -4.44 -29.81
N GLU A 121 40.35 -4.92 -29.14
CA GLU A 121 41.16 -6.03 -29.67
C GLU A 121 40.58 -7.35 -29.16
N GLU A 122 40.17 -8.20 -30.09
CA GLU A 122 39.73 -9.56 -29.79
C GLU A 122 40.66 -10.53 -30.51
N GLN A 123 41.38 -11.37 -29.75
CA GLN A 123 42.36 -12.33 -30.27
C GLN A 123 43.44 -11.69 -31.17
N GLY A 124 43.90 -10.47 -30.83
CA GLY A 124 44.93 -9.75 -31.58
C GLY A 124 44.44 -9.12 -32.89
N ARG A 125 43.11 -9.05 -33.12
CA ARG A 125 42.50 -8.33 -34.24
C ARG A 125 41.63 -7.20 -33.72
N ALA A 126 41.73 -6.03 -34.34
CA ALA A 126 40.83 -4.92 -34.06
C ALA A 126 39.41 -5.27 -34.55
N VAL A 127 38.44 -5.30 -33.63
CA VAL A 127 37.01 -5.44 -33.89
C VAL A 127 36.35 -4.12 -33.52
N ALA A 128 35.63 -3.53 -34.46
CA ALA A 128 34.78 -2.38 -34.20
C ALA A 128 33.46 -2.87 -33.60
N LYS A 129 33.16 -2.46 -32.36
CA LYS A 129 31.89 -2.76 -31.70
C LYS A 129 31.16 -1.47 -31.39
N GLN A 130 29.90 -1.40 -31.80
CA GLN A 130 29.02 -0.29 -31.43
C GLN A 130 28.45 -0.53 -30.04
N GLU A 131 28.56 0.47 -29.17
CA GLU A 131 27.99 0.46 -27.81
C GLU A 131 27.13 1.70 -27.58
N ASN A 132 26.05 1.54 -26.81
CA ASN A 132 25.24 2.68 -26.37
C ASN A 132 26.07 3.59 -25.46
N SER A 133 25.95 4.89 -25.67
CA SER A 133 26.69 5.93 -24.97
C SER A 133 25.76 6.80 -24.14
N LYS A 134 26.29 7.40 -23.07
CA LYS A 134 25.53 8.38 -22.27
C LYS A 134 25.45 9.71 -23.03
N ILE A 135 24.30 10.38 -22.92
CA ILE A 135 24.20 11.81 -23.21
C ILE A 135 24.26 12.50 -21.85
N THR A 136 25.22 13.40 -21.66
CA THR A 136 25.48 14.08 -20.38
C THR A 136 25.53 15.60 -20.60
N PHE A 137 25.52 16.38 -19.51
CA PHE A 137 25.36 17.85 -19.52
C PHE A 137 24.03 18.32 -20.12
N LEU A 138 22.97 17.52 -20.02
CA LEU A 138 21.62 17.99 -20.28
C LEU A 138 21.15 18.89 -19.13
N LEU A 139 20.43 19.96 -19.47
CA LEU A 139 19.58 20.65 -18.52
C LEU A 139 18.40 19.75 -18.16
N ASP A 140 17.88 19.91 -16.94
CA ASP A 140 16.66 19.24 -16.49
C ASP A 140 15.50 19.62 -17.40
N GLY A 141 14.83 18.63 -17.97
CA GLY A 141 13.68 18.82 -18.85
C GLY A 141 12.45 19.27 -18.09
N THR A 142 11.51 19.93 -18.76
CA THR A 142 10.22 20.25 -18.14
C THR A 142 9.42 18.96 -17.91
N VAL A 143 8.97 18.69 -16.68
CA VAL A 143 8.10 17.54 -16.38
C VAL A 143 6.64 17.97 -16.44
N SER A 144 6.00 17.79 -17.59
CA SER A 144 4.58 18.10 -17.81
C SER A 144 3.95 17.11 -18.79
N LYS A 145 2.62 17.11 -18.90
CA LYS A 145 1.86 16.14 -19.71
C LYS A 145 2.28 16.11 -21.19
N ASP A 146 2.63 17.26 -21.75
CA ASP A 146 2.88 17.43 -23.18
C ASP A 146 4.37 17.74 -23.46
N SER A 147 5.25 17.54 -22.48
CA SER A 147 6.67 17.81 -22.64
C SER A 147 7.33 16.85 -23.62
N THR A 148 8.20 17.40 -24.46
CA THR A 148 9.10 16.65 -25.35
C THR A 148 10.56 16.76 -24.91
N ASP A 149 10.81 17.33 -23.73
CA ASP A 149 12.16 17.50 -23.19
C ASP A 149 12.70 16.16 -22.70
N ALA A 150 13.99 15.91 -22.94
CA ALA A 150 14.68 14.81 -22.29
C ALA A 150 14.78 15.06 -20.77
N VAL A 151 14.55 14.03 -19.96
CA VAL A 151 14.72 14.10 -18.50
C VAL A 151 16.11 13.64 -18.09
N THR A 152 16.64 14.24 -17.03
CA THR A 152 17.95 13.90 -16.49
C THR A 152 17.84 12.85 -15.38
N GLY A 153 18.98 12.27 -15.00
CA GLY A 153 19.06 11.35 -13.87
C GLY A 153 18.72 12.00 -12.52
N SER A 154 18.99 13.30 -12.32
CA SER A 154 18.64 14.03 -11.10
C SER A 154 17.12 14.10 -10.92
N GLN A 155 16.37 14.34 -12.00
CA GLN A 155 14.91 14.39 -11.93
C GLN A 155 14.30 13.04 -11.57
N LEU A 156 14.80 11.95 -12.19
CA LEU A 156 14.36 10.60 -11.85
C LEU A 156 14.73 10.23 -10.41
N TYR A 157 15.92 10.63 -9.95
CA TYR A 157 16.35 10.46 -8.56
C TYR A 157 15.43 11.20 -7.58
N SER A 158 15.07 12.46 -7.87
CA SER A 158 14.15 13.24 -7.02
C SER A 158 12.78 12.55 -6.87
N VAL A 159 12.25 11.98 -7.95
CA VAL A 159 10.99 11.21 -7.92
C VAL A 159 11.15 9.95 -7.07
N GLY A 160 12.21 9.18 -7.27
CA GLY A 160 12.50 7.97 -6.49
C GLY A 160 12.68 8.28 -5.00
N ASN A 161 13.38 9.36 -4.67
CA ASN A 161 13.60 9.80 -3.30
C ASN A 161 12.29 10.23 -2.61
N ALA A 162 11.44 11.00 -3.30
CA ALA A 162 10.12 11.37 -2.79
C ALA A 162 9.23 10.13 -2.56
N LEU A 163 9.20 9.19 -3.52
CA LEU A 163 8.46 7.95 -3.39
C LEU A 163 8.92 7.12 -2.18
N SER A 164 10.23 7.03 -1.95
CA SER A 164 10.78 6.31 -0.80
C SER A 164 10.32 6.88 0.55
N THR A 165 10.22 8.22 0.64
CA THR A 165 9.72 8.91 1.83
C THR A 165 8.24 8.63 2.07
N TYR A 166 7.42 8.64 1.01
CA TYR A 166 5.99 8.32 1.12
C TYR A 166 5.73 6.86 1.51
N LEU A 167 6.51 5.92 1.00
CA LEU A 167 6.38 4.52 1.39
C LEU A 167 6.84 4.28 2.83
N GLY A 168 7.87 4.98 3.30
CA GLY A 168 8.45 4.73 4.62
C GLY A 168 9.05 3.32 4.72
N GLY A 169 8.98 2.69 5.90
CA GLY A 169 9.46 1.31 6.07
C GLY A 169 10.94 1.10 5.76
N GLY A 170 11.75 2.17 5.78
CA GLY A 170 13.16 2.09 5.38
C GLY A 170 13.42 2.03 3.88
N ALA A 171 12.40 2.22 3.02
CA ALA A 171 12.61 2.38 1.58
C ALA A 171 13.54 3.56 1.30
N LYS A 172 14.46 3.39 0.35
CA LYS A 172 15.45 4.41 -0.03
C LYS A 172 15.88 4.23 -1.48
N TYR A 173 16.39 5.31 -2.08
CA TYR A 173 17.16 5.24 -3.31
C TYR A 173 18.59 5.69 -3.01
N GLU A 174 19.55 4.76 -3.05
CA GLU A 174 20.94 4.99 -2.65
C GLU A 174 21.90 4.32 -3.64
N ASN A 175 22.99 4.99 -3.99
CA ASN A 175 24.02 4.47 -4.92
C ASN A 175 23.48 4.00 -6.29
N GLY A 176 22.37 4.56 -6.76
CA GLY A 176 21.75 4.18 -8.03
C GLY A 176 20.83 2.95 -7.93
N GLU A 177 20.60 2.43 -6.73
CA GLU A 177 19.76 1.25 -6.50
C GLU A 177 18.57 1.59 -5.61
N TRP A 178 17.44 0.92 -5.88
CA TRP A 178 16.24 1.00 -5.06
C TRP A 178 16.30 -0.04 -3.93
N ILE A 179 16.16 0.44 -2.69
CA ILE A 179 16.02 -0.38 -1.49
C ILE A 179 14.54 -0.45 -1.15
N ALA A 180 13.97 -1.66 -1.21
CA ALA A 180 12.56 -1.89 -0.95
C ALA A 180 12.17 -1.64 0.53
N PRO A 181 10.92 -1.22 0.81
CA PRO A 181 10.44 -1.05 2.18
C PRO A 181 10.32 -2.39 2.91
N SER A 182 10.36 -2.28 4.24
CA SER A 182 10.08 -3.33 5.21
C SER A 182 9.14 -2.74 6.27
N PHE A 183 7.89 -3.20 6.27
CA PHE A 183 6.85 -2.73 7.18
C PHE A 183 6.78 -3.65 8.38
N LYS A 184 7.02 -3.12 9.58
CA LYS A 184 6.83 -3.84 10.83
C LYS A 184 5.45 -3.51 11.40
N VAL A 185 4.62 -4.53 11.54
CA VAL A 185 3.26 -4.40 12.05
C VAL A 185 3.06 -5.39 13.19
N LYS A 186 2.60 -4.87 14.34
CA LYS A 186 2.08 -5.68 15.45
C LYS A 186 0.79 -6.35 15.00
N THR A 187 0.75 -7.67 15.09
CA THR A 187 -0.42 -8.45 14.68
C THR A 187 -0.95 -9.28 15.82
N ILE A 188 -2.23 -9.65 15.75
CA ILE A 188 -2.90 -10.47 16.76
C ILE A 188 -3.16 -11.84 16.13
N LYS A 189 -2.74 -12.91 16.82
CA LYS A 189 -2.94 -14.29 16.39
C LYS A 189 -4.38 -14.75 16.63
N ASP A 190 -4.73 -15.88 16.06
CA ASP A 190 -6.07 -16.48 16.15
C ASP A 190 -6.47 -16.94 17.57
N ASP A 191 -5.48 -17.02 18.48
CA ASP A 191 -5.61 -17.34 19.91
C ASP A 191 -5.67 -16.08 20.80
N GLY A 192 -5.77 -14.88 20.20
CA GLY A 192 -5.84 -13.60 20.92
C GLY A 192 -4.49 -13.04 21.37
N SER A 193 -3.40 -13.82 21.28
CA SER A 193 -2.06 -13.35 21.66
C SER A 193 -1.45 -12.38 20.65
N THR A 194 -0.64 -11.43 21.11
CA THR A 194 0.05 -10.46 20.26
C THR A 194 1.36 -11.03 19.69
N VAL A 195 1.65 -10.73 18.42
CA VAL A 195 2.99 -10.83 17.82
C VAL A 195 3.66 -9.47 17.91
N GLU A 196 4.85 -9.40 18.53
CA GLU A 196 5.49 -8.12 18.81
C GLU A 196 5.88 -7.32 17.57
N ASP A 197 6.39 -7.94 16.50
CA ASP A 197 6.61 -7.28 15.21
C ASP A 197 6.65 -8.34 14.10
N LYS A 198 5.71 -8.29 13.16
CA LYS A 198 5.76 -9.09 11.93
C LYS A 198 6.17 -8.19 10.76
N GLU A 199 7.10 -8.69 9.95
CA GLU A 199 7.64 -7.97 8.81
C GLU A 199 6.86 -8.29 7.52
N TYR A 200 6.59 -7.24 6.72
CA TYR A 200 5.91 -7.31 5.43
C TYR A 200 6.71 -6.53 4.37
N LYS A 201 6.76 -7.02 3.13
CA LYS A 201 7.55 -6.38 2.06
C LYS A 201 6.76 -5.36 1.25
N THR A 202 5.43 -5.43 1.33
CA THR A 202 4.53 -4.53 0.62
C THR A 202 3.47 -3.92 1.53
N VAL A 203 2.93 -2.77 1.11
CA VAL A 203 1.79 -2.14 1.80
C VAL A 203 0.57 -3.06 1.82
N ALA A 204 0.30 -3.77 0.72
CA ALA A 204 -0.84 -4.67 0.61
C ALA A 204 -0.77 -5.82 1.63
N GLU A 205 0.39 -6.47 1.75
CA GLU A 205 0.59 -7.54 2.75
C GLU A 205 0.50 -7.02 4.18
N ALA A 206 1.07 -5.83 4.46
CA ALA A 206 1.00 -5.21 5.78
C ALA A 206 -0.46 -4.93 6.18
N LEU A 207 -1.25 -4.36 5.27
CA LEU A 207 -2.69 -4.09 5.48
C LEU A 207 -3.51 -5.38 5.60
N ALA A 208 -3.18 -6.43 4.83
CA ALA A 208 -3.79 -7.74 5.00
C ALA A 208 -3.53 -8.29 6.40
N GLY A 209 -2.30 -8.16 6.91
CA GLY A 209 -1.95 -8.53 8.29
C GLY A 209 -2.74 -7.77 9.36
N VAL A 210 -2.99 -6.47 9.15
CA VAL A 210 -3.89 -5.68 10.00
C VAL A 210 -5.33 -6.20 9.91
N GLY A 211 -5.83 -6.49 8.71
CA GLY A 211 -7.17 -7.04 8.49
C GLY A 211 -7.40 -8.38 9.19
N THR A 212 -6.41 -9.28 9.14
CA THR A 212 -6.42 -10.53 9.92
C THR A 212 -6.48 -10.24 11.42
N SER A 213 -5.68 -9.30 11.92
CA SER A 213 -5.67 -8.94 13.34
C SER A 213 -7.02 -8.39 13.81
N ILE A 214 -7.69 -7.56 12.99
CA ILE A 214 -9.05 -7.06 13.28
C ILE A 214 -10.07 -8.21 13.33
N THR A 215 -9.94 -9.19 12.42
CA THR A 215 -10.79 -10.38 12.41
C THR A 215 -10.60 -11.21 13.68
N ASN A 216 -9.36 -11.37 14.12
CA ASN A 216 -9.00 -12.09 15.33
C ASN A 216 -9.53 -11.39 16.59
N VAL A 217 -9.39 -10.06 16.67
CA VAL A 217 -10.01 -9.26 17.75
C VAL A 217 -11.52 -9.42 17.78
N LYS A 218 -12.19 -9.37 16.62
CA LYS A 218 -13.64 -9.57 16.53
C LYS A 218 -14.05 -10.95 17.06
N LYS A 219 -13.30 -12.00 16.72
CA LYS A 219 -13.52 -13.36 17.20
C LYS A 219 -13.38 -13.44 18.71
N GLU A 220 -12.31 -12.87 19.26
CA GLU A 220 -12.06 -12.88 20.72
C GLU A 220 -13.16 -12.16 21.50
N ILE A 221 -13.58 -10.98 21.04
CA ILE A 221 -14.72 -10.25 21.61
C ILE A 221 -16.00 -11.11 21.58
N SER A 222 -16.24 -11.83 20.48
CA SER A 222 -17.43 -12.68 20.35
C SER A 222 -17.38 -13.87 21.31
N ASN A 223 -16.21 -14.46 21.53
CA ASN A 223 -16.01 -15.53 22.50
C ASN A 223 -16.25 -15.04 23.93
N GLU A 224 -15.65 -13.91 24.31
CA GLU A 224 -15.84 -13.31 25.64
C GLU A 224 -17.30 -12.95 25.91
N ILE A 225 -18.01 -12.38 24.94
CA ILE A 225 -19.46 -12.12 25.06
C ILE A 225 -20.24 -13.43 25.26
N THR A 226 -19.88 -14.48 24.52
CA THR A 226 -20.54 -15.80 24.63
C THR A 226 -20.32 -16.40 26.01
N ASN A 227 -19.12 -16.28 26.58
CA ASN A 227 -18.80 -16.73 27.93
C ASN A 227 -19.64 -15.96 28.97
N VAL A 228 -19.68 -14.63 28.88
CA VAL A 228 -20.51 -13.80 29.79
C VAL A 228 -22.00 -14.16 29.72
N VAL A 229 -22.53 -14.44 28.53
CA VAL A 229 -23.93 -14.87 28.35
C VAL A 229 -24.14 -16.29 28.88
N SER A 230 -23.18 -17.19 28.68
CA SER A 230 -23.24 -18.58 29.13
C SER A 230 -23.16 -18.68 30.65
N ASP A 231 -22.33 -17.86 31.29
CA ASP A 231 -22.15 -17.83 32.74
C ASP A 231 -23.21 -16.98 33.46
N SER A 232 -24.10 -16.32 32.72
CA SER A 232 -25.18 -15.54 33.33
C SER A 232 -26.09 -16.45 34.15
N LEU A 233 -26.16 -16.23 35.47
CA LEU A 233 -27.05 -17.00 36.34
C LEU A 233 -28.52 -16.68 36.10
N VAL A 234 -28.84 -15.46 35.66
CA VAL A 234 -30.22 -15.05 35.38
C VAL A 234 -30.44 -14.99 33.89
N LYS A 235 -31.22 -15.94 33.35
CA LYS A 235 -31.47 -16.05 31.91
C LYS A 235 -32.97 -16.04 31.63
N ARG A 236 -33.37 -15.26 30.62
CA ARG A 236 -34.69 -15.35 30.01
C ARG A 236 -34.62 -16.36 28.88
N ASP A 237 -35.42 -17.41 28.97
CA ASP A 237 -35.65 -18.33 27.88
C ASP A 237 -36.45 -17.62 26.78
N GLU A 238 -35.91 -17.52 25.56
CA GLU A 238 -36.54 -16.74 24.47
C GLU A 238 -37.84 -17.37 23.95
N THR A 239 -38.02 -18.68 24.13
CA THR A 239 -39.20 -19.41 23.63
C THR A 239 -40.37 -19.27 24.60
N THR A 240 -40.11 -19.44 25.89
CA THR A 240 -41.13 -19.45 26.95
C THR A 240 -41.26 -18.10 27.65
N ASN A 241 -40.31 -17.19 27.45
CA ASN A 241 -40.14 -15.94 28.18
C ASN A 241 -39.91 -16.11 29.69
N LEU A 242 -39.62 -17.34 30.15
CA LEU A 242 -39.37 -17.64 31.56
C LEU A 242 -37.98 -17.12 31.97
N ILE A 243 -37.94 -16.34 33.05
CA ILE A 243 -36.67 -15.99 33.69
C ILE A 243 -36.33 -17.08 34.70
N THR A 244 -35.14 -17.66 34.56
CA THR A 244 -34.63 -18.70 35.46
C THR A 244 -33.36 -18.23 36.14
N ILE A 245 -33.09 -18.77 37.32
CA ILE A 245 -31.88 -18.49 38.11
C ILE A 245 -31.12 -19.80 38.26
N GLY A 246 -29.91 -19.88 37.71
CA GLY A 246 -29.00 -21.01 37.85
C GLY A 246 -29.44 -22.30 37.15
N LYS A 247 -30.37 -22.27 36.19
CA LYS A 247 -30.93 -23.47 35.52
C LYS A 247 -29.87 -24.39 34.88
N GLU A 248 -28.77 -23.80 34.39
CA GLU A 248 -27.72 -24.49 33.61
C GLU A 248 -26.46 -24.80 34.44
N VAL A 249 -26.46 -24.49 35.74
CA VAL A 249 -25.32 -24.72 36.63
C VAL A 249 -25.72 -25.64 37.78
N GLU A 250 -24.74 -26.31 38.37
CA GLU A 250 -24.95 -27.11 39.58
C GLU A 250 -25.15 -26.22 40.82
N GLY A 251 -25.77 -26.78 41.86
CA GLY A 251 -26.03 -26.09 43.13
C GLY A 251 -27.44 -26.35 43.64
N SER A 252 -27.63 -26.19 44.95
CA SER A 252 -28.92 -26.42 45.62
C SER A 252 -29.40 -25.23 46.45
N GLU A 253 -28.63 -24.14 46.51
CA GLU A 253 -28.91 -22.97 47.33
C GLU A 253 -28.76 -21.68 46.53
N ILE A 254 -29.74 -20.78 46.67
CA ILE A 254 -29.65 -19.38 46.22
C ILE A 254 -29.61 -18.49 47.46
N ASN A 255 -28.41 -18.07 47.86
CA ASN A 255 -28.23 -17.18 48.99
C ASN A 255 -28.28 -15.70 48.55
N ILE A 256 -29.17 -14.92 49.15
CA ILE A 256 -29.41 -13.51 48.81
C ILE A 256 -28.96 -12.51 49.89
N VAL A 257 -28.18 -12.94 50.89
CA VAL A 257 -27.61 -12.01 51.88
C VAL A 257 -26.75 -10.93 51.22
N ASN A 258 -26.63 -9.77 51.85
CA ASN A 258 -25.75 -8.71 51.34
C ASN A 258 -24.28 -8.91 51.79
N LYS A 259 -23.40 -8.00 51.37
CA LYS A 259 -21.96 -8.06 51.71
C LYS A 259 -21.67 -8.03 53.22
N ASP A 260 -22.63 -7.57 54.02
CA ASP A 260 -22.53 -7.44 55.48
C ASP A 260 -23.22 -8.60 56.20
N GLY A 261 -23.70 -9.61 55.46
CA GLY A 261 -24.42 -10.76 55.99
C GLY A 261 -25.87 -10.46 56.40
N ALA A 262 -26.41 -9.30 56.04
CA ALA A 262 -27.80 -8.95 56.37
C ALA A 262 -28.80 -9.50 55.35
N ASP A 263 -29.99 -9.83 55.85
CA ASP A 263 -31.12 -10.29 55.06
C ASP A 263 -31.58 -9.23 54.04
N ARG A 264 -32.15 -9.69 52.91
CA ARG A 264 -32.79 -8.82 51.92
C ARG A 264 -34.27 -9.12 51.80
N THR A 265 -35.04 -8.09 51.45
CA THR A 265 -36.45 -8.27 51.08
C THR A 265 -36.57 -8.75 49.64
N LEU A 266 -37.28 -9.86 49.43
CA LEU A 266 -37.67 -10.35 48.11
C LEU A 266 -39.14 -9.99 47.85
N SER A 267 -39.37 -8.99 47.00
CA SER A 267 -40.72 -8.49 46.65
C SER A 267 -41.17 -8.95 45.26
N GLY A 268 -42.45 -8.76 44.93
CA GLY A 268 -43.02 -9.18 43.64
C GLY A 268 -43.32 -10.68 43.52
N ILE A 269 -43.25 -11.43 44.63
CA ILE A 269 -43.56 -12.87 44.66
C ILE A 269 -45.08 -13.08 44.60
N LYS A 270 -45.54 -13.68 43.50
CA LYS A 270 -46.93 -14.12 43.34
C LYS A 270 -47.26 -15.21 44.35
N ALA A 271 -48.52 -15.30 44.78
CA ALA A 271 -48.97 -16.38 45.66
C ALA A 271 -48.70 -17.76 45.02
N ALA A 272 -48.16 -18.69 45.80
CA ALA A 272 -47.82 -20.04 45.39
C ALA A 272 -49.08 -20.84 45.05
N THR A 273 -49.02 -21.54 43.93
CA THR A 273 -50.03 -22.48 43.40
C THR A 273 -49.51 -23.91 43.31
N LYS A 274 -48.19 -24.11 43.47
CA LYS A 274 -47.51 -25.41 43.49
C LYS A 274 -46.69 -25.57 44.77
N ASP A 275 -46.42 -26.83 45.15
CA ASP A 275 -45.72 -27.19 46.38
C ASP A 275 -44.25 -26.74 46.45
N ASN A 276 -43.66 -26.40 45.30
CA ASN A 276 -42.26 -25.96 45.18
C ASN A 276 -42.11 -24.47 44.82
N GLU A 277 -43.14 -23.67 45.04
CA GLU A 277 -43.12 -22.22 44.86
C GLU A 277 -42.92 -21.49 46.20
N ALA A 278 -42.33 -20.29 46.17
CA ALA A 278 -42.19 -19.47 47.36
C ALA A 278 -43.55 -18.92 47.82
N VAL A 279 -43.89 -19.10 49.09
CA VAL A 279 -45.09 -18.52 49.71
C VAL A 279 -44.83 -17.05 50.03
N ASN A 280 -45.74 -16.17 49.60
CA ASN A 280 -45.65 -14.76 49.94
C ASN A 280 -46.36 -14.44 51.28
N LYS A 281 -46.04 -13.30 51.87
CA LYS A 281 -46.57 -12.88 53.18
C LYS A 281 -48.10 -12.87 53.24
N LYS A 282 -48.76 -12.33 52.21
CA LYS A 282 -50.22 -12.24 52.15
C LYS A 282 -50.87 -13.62 52.20
N GLN A 283 -50.36 -14.57 51.42
CA GLN A 283 -50.85 -15.94 51.39
C GLN A 283 -50.71 -16.64 52.74
N LEU A 284 -49.57 -16.45 53.42
CA LEU A 284 -49.37 -16.98 54.76
C LEU A 284 -50.37 -16.40 55.78
N GLU A 285 -50.57 -15.08 55.75
CA GLU A 285 -51.52 -14.40 56.64
C GLU A 285 -52.98 -14.83 56.39
N GLU A 286 -53.37 -15.02 55.12
CA GLU A 286 -54.69 -15.53 54.74
C GLU A 286 -54.89 -16.97 55.23
N HIS A 287 -53.94 -17.88 55.00
CA HIS A 287 -54.05 -19.26 55.49
C HIS A 287 -54.07 -19.36 57.02
N LEU A 288 -53.30 -18.51 57.73
CA LEU A 288 -53.35 -18.45 59.20
C LEU A 288 -54.73 -17.96 59.68
N LYS A 289 -55.31 -16.99 58.99
CA LYS A 289 -56.66 -16.49 59.28
C LYS A 289 -57.73 -17.55 59.01
N ASP A 290 -57.63 -18.26 57.89
CA ASP A 290 -58.56 -19.34 57.54
C ASP A 290 -58.48 -20.49 58.54
N LEU A 291 -57.27 -20.87 58.95
CA LEU A 291 -57.07 -21.86 60.01
C LEU A 291 -57.69 -21.40 61.32
N SER A 292 -57.44 -20.15 61.74
CA SER A 292 -58.04 -19.58 62.95
C SER A 292 -59.56 -19.58 62.89
N THR A 293 -60.13 -19.23 61.74
CA THR A 293 -61.59 -19.19 61.53
C THR A 293 -62.18 -20.59 61.55
N SER A 294 -61.54 -21.55 60.87
CA SER A 294 -61.96 -22.96 60.88
C SER A 294 -61.93 -23.54 62.29
N LEU A 295 -60.90 -23.23 63.07
CA LEU A 295 -60.78 -23.68 64.45
C LEU A 295 -61.89 -23.10 65.33
N GLN A 296 -62.28 -21.83 65.13
CA GLN A 296 -63.34 -21.15 65.90
C GLN A 296 -64.76 -21.38 65.36
N SER A 297 -64.92 -22.13 64.26
CA SER A 297 -66.22 -22.38 63.67
C SER A 297 -67.06 -23.36 64.48
N ASP A 298 -68.39 -23.26 64.35
CA ASP A 298 -69.34 -24.20 64.98
C ASP A 298 -69.22 -25.65 64.43
N GLU A 299 -68.52 -25.83 63.32
CA GLU A 299 -68.21 -27.14 62.71
C GLU A 299 -66.84 -27.70 63.16
N SER A 300 -66.11 -26.95 63.99
CA SER A 300 -64.81 -27.37 64.50
C SER A 300 -64.94 -28.59 65.41
N ALA A 301 -63.98 -29.51 65.30
CA ALA A 301 -63.84 -30.62 66.25
C ALA A 301 -63.18 -30.20 67.58
N VAL A 302 -62.79 -28.92 67.70
CA VAL A 302 -62.16 -28.38 68.91
C VAL A 302 -63.23 -27.92 69.89
N VAL A 303 -63.08 -28.29 71.15
CA VAL A 303 -63.91 -27.77 72.25
C VAL A 303 -63.40 -26.38 72.63
N HIS A 304 -64.28 -25.38 72.56
CA HIS A 304 -63.99 -24.02 72.98
C HIS A 304 -64.72 -23.67 74.26
N TYR A 305 -64.16 -22.72 74.99
CA TYR A 305 -64.93 -21.97 75.99
C TYR A 305 -66.02 -21.16 75.31
N ASP A 306 -67.13 -20.97 76.02
CA ASP A 306 -68.23 -20.15 75.54
C ASP A 306 -67.79 -18.69 75.35
N LYS A 307 -68.57 -17.93 74.59
CA LYS A 307 -68.34 -16.49 74.40
C LYS A 307 -69.36 -15.68 75.21
N LYS A 308 -68.87 -14.65 75.90
CA LYS A 308 -69.72 -13.61 76.49
C LYS A 308 -70.27 -12.68 75.40
N GLU A 309 -71.19 -11.81 75.77
CA GLU A 309 -71.66 -10.73 74.92
C GLU A 309 -70.45 -9.83 74.53
N GLY A 310 -70.18 -9.68 73.22
CA GLY A 310 -69.03 -8.92 72.71
C GLY A 310 -67.75 -9.73 72.41
N ASP A 311 -67.86 -11.04 72.15
CA ASP A 311 -66.77 -11.94 71.70
C ASP A 311 -65.65 -12.25 72.74
N GLU A 312 -65.79 -11.77 73.98
CA GLU A 312 -64.89 -12.12 75.08
C GLU A 312 -65.03 -13.61 75.45
N THR A 313 -63.91 -14.31 75.65
CA THR A 313 -63.93 -15.71 76.07
C THR A 313 -64.43 -15.86 77.50
N ASP A 314 -65.43 -16.73 77.70
CA ASP A 314 -65.96 -17.11 79.01
C ASP A 314 -65.27 -18.38 79.53
N TYR A 315 -64.21 -18.20 80.30
CA TYR A 315 -63.49 -19.30 80.93
C TYR A 315 -64.29 -20.09 81.98
N THR A 316 -65.53 -19.70 82.27
CA THR A 316 -66.38 -20.39 83.25
C THR A 316 -67.33 -21.41 82.63
N ASN A 317 -67.54 -21.37 81.31
CA ASN A 317 -68.51 -22.22 80.63
C ASN A 317 -67.95 -22.85 79.35
N VAL A 318 -68.39 -24.08 79.08
CA VAL A 318 -68.17 -24.82 77.84
C VAL A 318 -69.50 -25.44 77.46
N THR A 319 -70.05 -25.06 76.32
CA THR A 319 -71.25 -25.67 75.74
C THR A 319 -70.84 -26.74 74.75
N PHE A 320 -71.21 -27.99 75.02
CA PHE A 320 -70.98 -29.09 74.10
C PHE A 320 -72.14 -29.23 73.09
N GLY A 321 -71.83 -29.29 71.80
CA GLY A 321 -72.81 -29.31 70.70
C GLY A 321 -73.00 -27.93 70.04
N LYS A 322 -73.67 -27.88 68.88
CA LYS A 322 -73.77 -26.70 67.98
C LYS A 322 -74.65 -25.53 68.49
N GLY A 323 -74.74 -25.31 69.81
CA GLY A 323 -75.61 -24.27 70.37
C GLY A 323 -77.11 -24.54 70.16
N LYS A 324 -77.95 -23.66 70.72
CA LYS A 324 -79.39 -23.89 71.00
C LYS A 324 -80.13 -24.73 69.94
N ALA A 325 -80.63 -25.89 70.40
CA ALA A 325 -81.37 -26.94 69.68
C ALA A 325 -80.57 -28.14 69.14
N SER A 326 -79.28 -28.28 69.47
CA SER A 326 -78.54 -29.52 69.22
C SER A 326 -78.95 -30.66 70.16
N THR A 327 -78.88 -31.91 69.69
CA THR A 327 -79.00 -33.11 70.54
C THR A 327 -77.91 -33.11 71.60
N SER A 328 -78.22 -33.60 72.81
CA SER A 328 -77.22 -33.78 73.86
C SER A 328 -76.04 -34.61 73.37
N VAL A 329 -74.83 -34.16 73.67
CA VAL A 329 -73.60 -34.89 73.33
C VAL A 329 -73.02 -35.54 74.58
N GLY A 330 -72.46 -36.74 74.40
CA GLY A 330 -71.84 -37.48 75.49
C GLY A 330 -70.39 -37.05 75.70
N LEU A 331 -70.02 -36.79 76.96
CA LEU A 331 -68.62 -36.69 77.35
C LEU A 331 -68.15 -38.07 77.84
N HIS A 332 -67.35 -38.73 77.01
CA HIS A 332 -66.90 -40.11 77.23
C HIS A 332 -65.41 -40.18 77.52
N ASN A 333 -64.95 -41.34 78.02
CA ASN A 333 -63.55 -41.57 78.37
C ASN A 333 -62.99 -40.55 79.38
N VAL A 334 -63.82 -40.14 80.34
CA VAL A 334 -63.42 -39.30 81.47
C VAL A 334 -63.07 -40.20 82.64
N ALA A 335 -61.92 -39.96 83.27
CA ALA A 335 -61.53 -40.67 84.49
C ALA A 335 -62.45 -40.29 85.66
N ASP A 336 -62.61 -41.20 86.61
CA ASP A 336 -63.36 -40.97 87.84
C ASP A 336 -62.77 -39.80 88.64
N GLY A 337 -63.58 -38.77 88.89
CA GLY A 337 -63.18 -37.60 89.66
C GLY A 337 -63.13 -37.88 91.17
N LYS A 338 -62.32 -37.14 91.92
CA LYS A 338 -62.32 -37.28 93.39
C LYS A 338 -63.62 -36.73 93.97
N ILE A 339 -64.33 -37.51 94.78
CA ILE A 339 -65.51 -37.03 95.52
C ILE A 339 -65.06 -36.44 96.87
N ALA A 340 -64.97 -35.11 96.97
CA ALA A 340 -64.59 -34.37 98.19
C ALA A 340 -65.26 -32.98 98.22
N LYS A 341 -65.36 -32.36 99.42
CA LYS A 341 -66.12 -31.12 99.69
C LYS A 341 -65.87 -29.98 98.68
N ASP A 342 -64.66 -29.86 98.15
CA ASP A 342 -64.25 -28.79 97.24
C ASP A 342 -63.73 -29.30 95.89
N SER A 343 -64.04 -30.55 95.52
CA SER A 343 -63.60 -31.13 94.24
C SER A 343 -64.25 -30.42 93.05
N ARG A 344 -63.47 -30.25 91.97
CA ARG A 344 -63.92 -29.69 90.69
C ARG A 344 -63.84 -30.72 89.56
N ASP A 345 -63.59 -31.97 89.91
CA ASP A 345 -63.48 -33.04 88.94
C ASP A 345 -64.87 -33.42 88.41
N VAL A 346 -64.90 -33.93 87.19
CA VAL A 346 -66.11 -34.53 86.63
C VAL A 346 -66.42 -35.81 87.39
N VAL A 347 -67.65 -35.95 87.87
CA VAL A 347 -68.14 -37.21 88.46
C VAL A 347 -68.76 -38.04 87.35
N THR A 348 -68.26 -39.26 87.13
CA THR A 348 -68.75 -40.15 86.06
C THR A 348 -70.03 -40.88 86.49
N GLY A 349 -70.80 -41.36 85.51
CA GLY A 349 -71.99 -42.19 85.79
C GLY A 349 -71.65 -43.48 86.56
N GLY A 350 -70.45 -44.03 86.38
CA GLY A 350 -69.97 -45.19 87.12
C GLY A 350 -69.84 -44.92 88.62
N GLN A 351 -69.34 -43.74 89.00
CA GLN A 351 -69.20 -43.34 90.41
C GLN A 351 -70.55 -43.15 91.09
N ILE A 352 -71.50 -42.46 90.45
CA ILE A 352 -72.85 -42.24 91.01
C ILE A 352 -73.60 -43.56 91.18
N ASN A 353 -73.43 -44.51 90.25
CA ASN A 353 -74.07 -45.82 90.32
C ASN A 353 -73.66 -46.65 91.56
N THR A 354 -72.62 -46.25 92.29
CA THR A 354 -72.17 -46.92 93.52
C THR A 354 -72.69 -46.29 94.82
N ILE A 355 -73.47 -45.19 94.74
CA ILE A 355 -73.97 -44.42 95.90
C ILE A 355 -75.34 -44.95 96.40
N SER A 356 -75.86 -46.04 95.85
CA SER A 356 -77.14 -46.66 96.25
C SER A 356 -77.09 -47.39 97.59
#